data_AF-A0A0M2UR25-F1
#
_entry.id   AF-A0A0M2UR25-F1
#
_cell.length_a   1.000
_cell.length_b   1.000
_cell.length_c   1.000
_cell.angle_alpha   90.00
_cell.angle_beta   90.00
_cell.angle_gamma   90.00
#
_symmetry.space_group_name_H-M   'P 1'
#
loop_
_entity.id
_entity.type
_entity.pdbx_description
1 polymer ?
#
loop_
_entity_poly.entity_id
_entity_poly.type
_entity_poly.pdbx_seq_one_letter_code
_entity_poly.pdbx_strand_id
1 'polypeptide(L)'
;MRAEYDFRGGVRGKHYRAMQAGYTITIHEADGTTVVKDVIPKEGAVILEPDVRAYFPDSESVNRTLRCLIPLLPKKLKTKAKKA
;
A
#
# COMPACT_ATOMS: atom_id res chain seq x y z
N MET A 1 20.25 9.04 24.01
CA MET A 1 19.76 9.43 22.67
C MET A 1 20.55 10.66 22.25
N ARG A 2 21.22 10.67 21.09
CA ARG A 2 21.95 11.89 20.66
C ARG A 2 20.96 13.01 20.36
N ALA A 3 21.36 14.26 20.56
CA ALA A 3 20.49 15.43 20.36
C ALA A 3 19.92 15.52 18.93
N GLU A 4 20.67 15.02 17.93
CA GLU A 4 20.25 14.91 16.53
C GLU A 4 19.07 13.95 16.29
N TYR A 5 18.74 13.09 17.25
CA TYR A 5 17.62 12.15 17.20
C TYR A 5 16.50 12.53 18.18
N ASP A 6 16.22 13.83 18.34
CA ASP A 6 15.04 14.29 19.09
C ASP A 6 13.77 14.16 18.27
N PHE A 7 12.99 13.12 18.54
CA PHE A 7 11.74 12.83 17.84
C PHE A 7 10.48 13.36 18.55
N ARG A 8 10.59 14.23 19.55
CA ARG A 8 9.44 14.72 20.32
C ARG A 8 8.37 15.42 19.48
N GLY A 9 8.74 16.03 18.34
CA GLY A 9 7.81 16.62 17.36
C GLY A 9 7.39 15.66 16.23
N GLY A 10 7.79 14.39 16.28
CA GLY A 10 7.57 13.43 15.20
C GLY A 10 6.12 12.96 15.11
N VAL A 11 5.54 13.06 13.91
CA VAL A 11 4.22 12.49 13.60
C VAL A 11 4.40 11.13 12.93
N ARG A 12 4.04 10.06 13.62
CA ARG A 12 4.10 8.69 13.06
C ARG A 12 3.07 8.55 11.93
N GLY A 13 3.49 7.99 10.81
CA GLY A 13 2.60 7.64 9.71
C GLY A 13 2.21 8.79 8.78
N LYS A 14 2.75 10.01 8.92
CA LYS A 14 2.40 11.17 8.06
C LYS A 14 2.44 10.87 6.55
N HIS A 15 3.37 10.01 6.12
CA HIS A 15 3.59 9.68 4.70
C HIS A 15 3.17 8.26 4.32
N TYR A 16 2.45 7.53 5.18
CA TYR A 16 2.21 6.08 4.98
C TYR A 16 1.49 5.78 3.66
N ARG A 17 0.47 6.57 3.30
CA ARG A 17 -0.28 6.41 2.04
C ARG A 17 0.59 6.66 0.81
N ALA A 18 1.42 7.69 0.84
CA ALA A 18 2.29 8.01 -0.30
C ALA A 18 3.32 6.90 -0.53
N MET A 19 3.85 6.30 0.53
CA MET A 19 4.79 5.18 0.43
C MET A 19 4.17 3.90 -0.15
N GLN A 20 2.83 3.78 -0.16
CA GLN A 20 2.16 2.66 -0.81
C GLN A 20 2.33 2.67 -2.33
N ALA A 21 2.63 3.80 -2.96
CA ALA A 21 2.90 3.90 -4.40
C ALA A 21 4.28 3.32 -4.79
N GLY A 22 5.09 2.97 -3.80
CA GLY A 22 6.49 2.62 -3.97
C GLY A 22 7.40 3.82 -3.75
N TYR A 23 8.65 3.54 -3.39
CA TYR A 23 9.66 4.54 -3.09
C TYR A 23 11.06 3.98 -3.30
N THR A 24 12.02 4.87 -3.48
CA THR A 24 13.43 4.52 -3.64
C THR A 24 14.17 4.80 -2.33
N ILE A 25 14.97 3.84 -1.88
CA ILE A 25 15.87 3.98 -0.74
C ILE A 25 17.28 4.23 -1.29
N THR A 26 17.88 5.35 -0.89
CA THR A 26 19.28 5.65 -1.17
C THR A 26 20.09 5.41 0.11
N ILE A 27 21.01 4.46 0.08
CA ILE A 27 21.89 4.11 1.20
C ILE A 27 23.27 4.65 0.87
N HIS A 28 23.81 5.51 1.74
CA HIS A 28 25.19 5.96 1.68
C HIS A 28 26.03 5.10 2.62
N GLU A 29 26.97 4.36 2.05
CA GLU A 29 27.85 3.47 2.81
C GLU A 29 29.09 4.22 3.34
N ALA A 30 29.73 3.63 4.34
CA ALA A 30 30.91 4.23 4.98
C ALA A 30 32.14 4.27 4.06
N ASP A 31 32.18 3.42 3.03
CA ASP A 31 33.21 3.39 2.00
C ASP A 31 33.00 4.44 0.88
N GLY A 32 31.94 5.25 0.99
CA GLY A 32 31.58 6.29 0.02
C GLY A 32 30.71 5.81 -1.14
N THR A 33 30.37 4.52 -1.20
CA THR A 33 29.45 4.01 -2.21
C THR A 33 28.01 4.39 -1.89
N THR A 34 27.16 4.42 -2.93
CA THR A 34 25.72 4.68 -2.78
C THR A 34 24.92 3.55 -3.43
N VAL A 35 24.09 2.89 -2.63
CA VAL A 35 23.21 1.81 -3.08
C VAL A 35 21.78 2.35 -3.19
N VAL A 36 21.20 2.24 -4.38
CA VAL A 36 19.82 2.65 -4.65
C VAL A 36 18.95 1.39 -4.73
N LYS A 37 17.91 1.32 -3.90
CA LYS A 37 16.98 0.18 -3.85
C LYS A 37 15.54 0.65 -4.03
N ASP A 38 14.89 0.13 -5.07
CA ASP A 38 13.47 0.38 -5.30
C ASP A 38 12.61 -0.57 -4.45
N VAL A 39 11.68 0.03 -3.71
CA VAL A 39 10.66 -0.66 -2.93
C VAL A 39 9.32 -0.36 -3.56
N ILE A 40 8.93 -1.18 -4.54
CA ILE A 40 7.66 -1.04 -5.25
C ILE A 40 6.78 -2.24 -4.83
N PRO A 41 5.49 -2.01 -4.48
CA PRO A 41 4.58 -3.12 -4.31
C PRO A 41 4.54 -3.96 -5.58
N LYS A 42 4.59 -5.29 -5.43
CA LYS A 42 4.43 -6.19 -6.57
C LYS A 42 3.07 -5.93 -7.25
N GLU A 43 3.00 -6.15 -8.55
CA GLU A 43 1.75 -6.07 -9.29
C GLU A 43 0.66 -6.92 -8.60
N GLY A 44 -0.52 -6.32 -8.40
CA GLY A 44 -1.63 -6.96 -7.70
C GLY A 44 -1.59 -6.90 -6.16
N ALA A 45 -0.56 -6.31 -5.56
CA ALA A 45 -0.52 -6.10 -4.12
C ALA A 45 -1.55 -5.04 -3.68
N VAL A 46 -2.39 -5.39 -2.71
CA VAL A 46 -3.36 -4.49 -2.07
C VAL A 46 -3.01 -4.38 -0.59
N ILE A 47 -2.85 -3.15 -0.10
CA ILE A 47 -2.56 -2.89 1.31
C ILE A 47 -3.90 -2.67 2.03
N LEU A 48 -4.16 -3.49 3.04
CA LEU A 48 -5.33 -3.33 3.90
C LEU A 48 -5.08 -2.25 4.94
N GLU A 49 -6.07 -1.38 5.15
CA GLU A 49 -6.05 -0.44 6.27
C GLU A 49 -6.13 -1.19 7.62
N PRO A 50 -5.62 -0.62 8.72
CA PRO A 50 -5.50 -1.32 10.01
C PRO A 50 -6.83 -1.84 10.56
N ASP A 51 -7.91 -1.08 10.37
CA ASP A 51 -9.28 -1.44 10.74
C ASP A 51 -9.79 -2.64 9.95
N VAL A 52 -9.54 -2.69 8.64
CA VAL A 52 -9.91 -3.82 7.77
C VAL A 52 -9.07 -5.06 8.10
N ARG A 53 -7.77 -4.90 8.33
CA ARG A 53 -6.85 -6.00 8.68
C ARG A 53 -7.28 -6.72 9.96
N ALA A 54 -7.95 -6.04 10.90
CA ALA A 54 -8.47 -6.68 12.10
C ALA A 54 -9.47 -7.81 11.81
N TYR A 55 -10.13 -7.78 10.66
CA TYR A 55 -11.11 -8.79 10.23
C TYR A 55 -10.53 -9.83 9.26
N PHE A 56 -9.43 -9.51 8.58
CA PHE A 56 -8.82 -10.35 7.54
C PHE A 56 -7.37 -10.69 7.91
N PRO A 57 -7.11 -11.89 8.47
CA PRO A 57 -5.77 -12.27 8.90
C PRO A 57 -4.79 -12.48 7.72
N ASP A 58 -5.30 -12.88 6.56
CA ASP A 58 -4.52 -13.20 5.37
C ASP A 58 -5.27 -12.90 4.05
N SER A 59 -4.56 -13.06 2.93
CA SER A 59 -5.11 -12.86 1.59
C SER A 59 -6.15 -13.89 1.18
N GLU A 60 -6.13 -15.11 1.74
CA GLU A 60 -7.10 -16.15 1.40
C GLU A 60 -8.49 -15.76 1.92
N SER A 61 -8.57 -15.27 3.17
CA SER A 61 -9.80 -14.77 3.79
C SER A 61 -10.38 -13.58 3.02
N VAL A 62 -9.55 -12.62 2.61
CA VAL A 62 -9.98 -11.49 1.76
C VAL A 62 -10.57 -12.00 0.45
N ASN A 63 -9.82 -12.83 -0.27
CA ASN A 63 -10.21 -13.32 -1.59
C ASN A 63 -11.48 -14.16 -1.54
N ARG A 64 -11.65 -14.98 -0.51
CA ARG A 64 -12.89 -15.75 -0.29
C ARG A 64 -14.09 -14.82 -0.15
N THR A 65 -13.99 -13.80 0.70
CA THR A 65 -15.07 -12.83 0.92
C THR A 65 -15.39 -12.04 -0.34
N LEU A 66 -14.38 -11.55 -1.06
CA LEU A 66 -14.58 -10.83 -2.32
C LEU A 66 -15.25 -11.73 -3.38
N ARG A 67 -14.85 -12.99 -3.49
CA ARG A 67 -15.49 -13.97 -4.40
C ARG A 67 -16.96 -14.21 -4.05
N CYS A 68 -17.31 -14.27 -2.77
CA CYS A 68 -18.70 -14.38 -2.33
C CYS A 68 -19.51 -13.10 -2.63
N LEU A 69 -18.88 -11.93 -2.61
CA LEU A 69 -19.53 -10.65 -2.88
C LEU A 69 -19.74 -10.39 -4.38
N ILE A 70 -18.80 -10.77 -5.24
CA ILE A 70 -18.86 -10.57 -6.70
C ILE A 70 -20.24 -10.91 -7.32
N PRO A 71 -20.87 -12.08 -7.05
CA PRO A 71 -22.16 -12.42 -7.65
C PRO A 71 -23.33 -11.56 -7.14
N LEU A 72 -23.21 -10.94 -5.96
CA LEU A 72 -24.23 -10.08 -5.35
C LEU A 72 -24.14 -8.64 -5.82
N LEU A 73 -22.99 -8.24 -6.39
CA LEU A 73 -22.82 -6.89 -6.92
C LEU A 73 -23.81 -6.68 -8.09
N PRO A 74 -24.44 -5.49 -8.17
CA PRO A 74 -25.29 -5.17 -9.30
C PRO A 74 -24.45 -5.31 -10.57
N LYS A 75 -24.92 -6.14 -11.52
CA LYS A 75 -24.33 -6.18 -12.87
C LYS A 75 -24.34 -4.74 -13.37
N LYS A 76 -23.16 -4.11 -13.52
CA LYS A 76 -23.07 -2.78 -14.12
C LYS A 76 -23.89 -2.80 -15.40
N LEU A 77 -24.94 -1.97 -15.41
CA LEU A 77 -25.75 -1.67 -16.57
C LEU A 77 -24.77 -1.39 -17.71
N LYS A 78 -24.94 -2.10 -18.83
CA LYS A 78 -24.19 -1.83 -20.06
C LYS A 78 -24.38 -0.36 -20.39
N THR A 79 -23.40 0.48 -20.07
CA THR A 79 -23.39 1.87 -20.51
C THR A 79 -23.33 1.82 -22.03
N LYS A 80 -24.48 2.06 -22.69
CA LYS A 80 -24.54 2.25 -24.14
C LYS A 80 -23.79 3.55 -24.45
N ALA A 81 -22.49 3.45 -24.68
CA ALA A 81 -21.69 4.52 -25.28
C ALA A 81 -21.35 4.11 -26.72
N LYS A 82 -22.29 4.37 -27.64
CA LYS A 82 -21.95 4.71 -29.03
C LYS A 82 -23.12 5.47 -29.66
N LYS A 83 -23.08 6.79 -29.56
CA LYS A 83 -23.66 7.67 -30.59
C LYS A 83 -22.46 8.23 -31.35
N ALA A 84 -22.50 8.02 -32.67
CA ALA A 84 -21.65 8.68 -33.65
C ALA A 84 -22.02 10.16 -33.76
#